data_AF-A0A1I7Y341-F1
#
_entry.id   AF-A0A1I7Y341-F1
#
_cell.length_a   1.000
_cell.length_b   1.000
_cell.length_c   1.000
_cell.angle_alpha   90.00
_cell.angle_beta   90.00
_cell.angle_gamma   90.00
#
_symmetry.space_group_name_H-M   'P 1'
#
loop_
_entity.id
_entity.type
_entity.pdbx_description
1 polymer ?
#
loop_
_entity_poly.entity_id
_entity_poly.type
_entity_poly.pdbx_seq_one_letter_code
_entity_poly.pdbx_strand_id
1 'polypeptide(L)'
;MFQLHRKRFSVRRNTSKRWRAAHSKEPGATEKDWDPTLVIKATNMTEEMQRQALEVSHAALTANNVENKVASQIKAQFDEMHGEL
;
A
#
# COMPACT_ATOMS: atom_id res chain seq x y z
N MET A 1 42.08 0.43 -9.76
CA MET A 1 40.96 -0.52 -9.50
C MET A 1 39.97 0.14 -8.56
N PHE A 2 38.95 0.83 -9.09
CA PHE A 2 38.00 1.58 -8.26
C PHE A 2 36.94 0.64 -7.66
N GLN A 3 37.01 0.49 -6.34
CA GLN A 3 36.09 -0.29 -5.53
C GLN A 3 34.74 0.44 -5.46
N LEU A 4 33.79 0.02 -6.29
CA LEU A 4 32.42 0.53 -6.25
C LEU A 4 31.79 0.15 -4.90
N HIS A 5 31.83 1.09 -3.97
CA HIS A 5 30.97 1.08 -2.80
C HIS A 5 29.53 1.28 -3.28
N ARG A 6 28.87 0.19 -3.66
CA ARG A 6 27.41 0.14 -3.72
C ARG A 6 26.95 0.41 -2.29
N LYS A 7 26.61 1.67 -2.00
CA LYS A 7 25.90 2.07 -0.78
C LYS A 7 24.72 1.11 -0.68
N ARG A 8 24.83 0.11 0.20
CA ARG A 8 23.75 -0.81 0.54
C ARG A 8 22.69 0.07 1.15
N PHE A 9 21.75 0.54 0.33
CA PHE A 9 20.52 1.17 0.81
C PHE A 9 19.97 0.22 1.87
N SER A 10 20.00 0.71 3.11
CA SER A 10 19.82 -0.03 4.35
C SER A 10 18.78 -1.13 4.23
N VAL A 11 19.21 -2.36 4.51
CA VAL A 11 18.35 -3.54 4.71
C VAL A 11 17.58 -3.34 6.03
N ARG A 12 16.68 -2.36 6.05
CA ARG A 12 15.69 -2.12 7.11
C ARG A 12 14.26 -2.22 6.60
N ARG A 13 14.03 -2.78 5.41
CA ARG A 13 12.67 -3.03 4.88
C ARG A 13 11.92 -4.17 5.57
N ASN A 14 12.61 -5.02 6.34
CA ASN A 14 12.03 -6.26 6.87
C ASN A 14 11.45 -6.16 8.30
N THR A 15 11.25 -4.96 8.84
CA THR A 15 10.49 -4.77 10.09
C THR A 15 9.27 -3.90 9.82
N SER A 16 8.53 -4.20 8.75
CA SER A 16 7.23 -3.55 8.53
C SER A 16 6.30 -3.96 9.67
N LYS A 17 5.89 -2.99 10.49
CA LYS A 17 4.94 -3.20 11.58
C LYS A 17 3.62 -3.68 10.96
N ARG A 18 3.19 -4.91 11.30
CA ARG A 18 1.85 -5.39 10.93
C ARG A 18 0.84 -4.56 11.73
N TRP A 19 0.14 -3.66 11.06
CA TRP A 19 -0.84 -2.78 11.68
C TRP A 19 -2.06 -3.55 12.22
N ARG A 20 -2.40 -4.71 11.65
CA ARG A 20 -3.54 -5.55 12.08
C ARG A 20 -3.24 -6.52 13.23
N ALA A 21 -1.99 -6.81 13.57
CA ALA A 21 -1.67 -7.75 14.67
C ALA A 21 -2.08 -7.21 16.07
N ALA A 22 -2.31 -5.89 16.18
CA ALA A 22 -2.80 -5.26 17.40
C ALA A 22 -4.34 -5.29 17.53
N HIS A 23 -5.09 -5.42 16.43
CA HIS A 23 -6.56 -5.49 16.43
C HIS A 23 -7.10 -6.90 16.76
N SER A 24 -6.24 -7.92 16.80
CA SER A 24 -6.61 -9.32 17.06
C SER A 24 -6.90 -9.65 18.54
N LYS A 25 -7.09 -8.65 19.41
CA LYS A 25 -7.40 -8.87 20.84
C LYS A 25 -8.90 -8.89 21.16
N GLU A 26 -9.78 -8.69 20.19
CA GLU A 26 -11.24 -8.79 20.36
C GLU A 26 -11.71 -10.17 19.85
N PRO A 27 -12.13 -11.10 20.74
CA PRO A 27 -12.61 -12.42 20.34
C PRO A 27 -14.01 -12.27 19.71
N GLY A 28 -14.08 -12.07 18.40
CA GLY A 28 -15.34 -12.00 17.67
C GLY A 28 -15.34 -11.09 16.43
N ALA A 29 -14.30 -10.28 16.22
CA ALA A 29 -14.19 -9.45 15.02
C ALA A 29 -13.82 -10.33 13.82
N THR A 30 -14.80 -10.65 12.99
CA THR A 30 -14.57 -11.23 11.66
C THR A 30 -13.72 -10.26 10.85
N GLU A 31 -12.68 -10.75 10.13
CA GLU A 31 -11.87 -9.92 9.20
C GLU A 31 -12.71 -9.19 8.12
N LYS A 32 -14.01 -9.51 8.04
CA LYS A 32 -15.00 -9.06 7.07
C LYS A 32 -15.57 -7.65 7.33
N ASP A 33 -15.39 -7.09 8.53
CA ASP A 33 -15.99 -5.80 8.91
C ASP A 33 -15.05 -4.59 8.73
N TRP A 34 -13.84 -4.81 8.22
CA TRP A 34 -12.90 -3.71 7.96
C TRP A 34 -13.15 -3.10 6.58
N ASP A 35 -13.99 -2.07 6.53
CA ASP A 35 -14.13 -1.18 5.38
C ASP A 35 -13.35 0.12 5.63
N PRO A 36 -12.14 0.28 5.09
CA PRO A 36 -11.37 1.50 5.29
C PRO A 36 -12.07 2.67 4.58
N THR A 37 -12.40 3.73 5.32
CA THR A 37 -12.84 5.00 4.72
C THR A 37 -11.63 5.74 4.16
N LEU A 38 -11.61 6.00 2.85
CA LEU A 38 -10.54 6.74 2.18
C LEU A 38 -10.99 8.18 1.90
N VAL A 39 -10.10 9.14 2.16
CA VAL A 39 -10.33 10.58 1.91
C VAL A 39 -9.15 11.16 1.15
N ILE A 40 -9.42 11.77 0.00
CA ILE A 40 -8.41 12.49 -0.79
C ILE A 40 -8.17 13.86 -0.16
N LYS A 41 -6.92 14.16 0.22
CA LYS A 41 -6.55 15.45 0.82
C LYS A 41 -6.09 16.49 -0.20
N ALA A 42 -5.34 16.07 -1.22
CA ALA A 42 -4.84 16.92 -2.29
C ALA A 42 -4.55 16.04 -3.52
N THR A 43 -4.76 16.58 -4.72
CA THR A 43 -4.63 15.82 -5.98
C THR A 43 -4.44 16.76 -7.17
N ASN A 44 -3.71 16.29 -8.18
CA ASN A 44 -3.63 16.89 -9.53
C ASN A 44 -4.03 15.87 -10.62
N MET A 45 -4.77 14.83 -10.23
CA MET A 45 -5.26 13.77 -11.12
C MET A 45 -6.68 14.08 -11.59
N THR A 46 -7.09 13.55 -12.74
CA THR A 46 -8.48 13.66 -13.22
C THR A 46 -9.44 12.93 -12.27
N GLU A 47 -10.73 13.30 -12.26
CA GLU A 47 -11.73 12.67 -11.39
C GLU A 47 -11.88 11.16 -11.66
N GLU A 48 -11.65 10.71 -12.89
CA GLU A 48 -11.62 9.30 -13.25
C GLU A 48 -10.43 8.58 -12.62
N MET A 49 -9.23 9.14 -12.76
CA MET A 49 -8.01 8.58 -12.17
C MET A 49 -8.04 8.62 -10.64
N GLN A 50 -8.69 9.62 -10.03
CA GLN A 50 -8.92 9.67 -8.59
C GLN A 50 -9.84 8.53 -8.11
N ARG A 51 -10.93 8.25 -8.84
CA ARG A 51 -11.82 7.11 -8.52
C ARG A 51 -11.08 5.78 -8.60
N GLN A 52 -10.29 5.58 -9.64
CA GLN A 52 -9.44 4.39 -9.79
C GLN A 52 -8.40 4.28 -8.67
N ALA A 53 -7.79 5.40 -8.27
CA ALA A 53 -6.84 5.43 -7.16
C ALA A 53 -7.48 5.02 -5.82
N LEU A 54 -8.73 5.44 -5.58
CA LEU A 54 -9.49 5.03 -4.40
C LEU A 54 -9.81 3.53 -4.41
N GLU A 55 -10.25 3.00 -5.55
CA GLU A 55 -10.58 1.57 -5.70
C GLU A 55 -9.34 0.68 -5.49
N VAL A 56 -8.22 1.02 -6.14
CA VAL A 56 -6.94 0.31 -5.98
C VAL A 56 -6.45 0.35 -4.53
N SER A 57 -6.56 1.51 -3.88
CA SER A 57 -6.13 1.68 -2.49
C SER A 57 -7.01 0.91 -1.53
N HIS A 58 -8.33 0.88 -1.75
CA HIS A 58 -9.27 0.10 -0.95
C HIS A 58 -9.02 -1.40 -1.08
N ALA A 59 -8.83 -1.90 -2.31
CA ALA A 59 -8.49 -3.30 -2.57
C ALA A 59 -7.17 -3.70 -1.90
N ALA A 60 -6.14 -2.86 -2.00
CA ALA A 60 -4.83 -3.12 -1.39
C ALA A 60 -4.90 -3.12 0.14
N LEU A 61 -5.65 -2.19 0.74
CA LEU A 61 -5.86 -2.14 2.18
C LEU A 61 -6.66 -3.35 2.66
N THR A 62 -7.66 -3.81 1.93
CA THR A 62 -8.46 -4.99 2.30
C THR A 62 -7.61 -6.26 2.28
N ALA A 63 -6.81 -6.45 1.23
CA ALA A 63 -6.01 -7.66 1.02
C ALA A 63 -4.72 -7.73 1.86
N ASN A 64 -4.14 -6.60 2.30
CA ASN A 64 -2.82 -6.58 2.90
C ASN A 64 -2.73 -5.90 4.28
N ASN A 65 -2.04 -6.57 5.19
CA ASN A 65 -1.85 -6.14 6.58
C ASN A 65 -0.44 -5.57 6.83
N VAL A 66 0.27 -5.24 5.74
CA VAL A 66 1.68 -4.83 5.74
C VAL A 66 1.83 -3.63 4.81
N GLU A 67 2.25 -2.49 5.35
CA GLU A 67 2.40 -1.22 4.62
C GLU A 67 3.21 -1.38 3.33
N ASN A 68 4.33 -2.10 3.39
CA ASN A 68 5.18 -2.32 2.23
C ASN A 68 4.47 -3.10 1.11
N LYS A 69 3.63 -4.08 1.47
CA LYS A 69 2.84 -4.83 0.48
C LYS A 69 1.73 -3.96 -0.11
N VAL A 70 1.04 -3.18 0.72
CA VAL A 70 0.00 -2.23 0.28
C VAL A 70 0.60 -1.25 -0.73
N ALA A 71 1.71 -0.58 -0.39
CA ALA A 71 2.35 0.38 -1.27
C ALA A 71 2.82 -0.26 -2.59
N SER A 72 3.40 -1.46 -2.52
CA SER A 72 3.87 -2.18 -3.70
C SER A 72 2.71 -2.58 -4.62
N GLN A 73 1.58 -3.03 -4.07
CA GLN A 73 0.39 -3.38 -4.84
C GLN A 73 -0.24 -2.17 -5.51
N ILE A 74 -0.41 -1.06 -4.76
CA ILE A 74 -0.96 0.18 -5.31
C ILE A 74 -0.09 0.65 -6.48
N LYS A 75 1.24 0.68 -6.31
CA LYS A 75 2.16 1.07 -7.37
C LYS A 75 2.01 0.19 -8.61
N ALA A 76 2.02 -1.14 -8.43
CA ALA A 76 1.94 -2.07 -9.55
C ALA A 76 0.64 -1.93 -10.35
N GLN A 77 -0.51 -1.82 -9.67
CA GLN A 77 -1.81 -1.65 -10.33
C GLN A 77 -1.93 -0.30 -11.04
N PHE A 78 -1.41 0.78 -10.44
CA PHE A 78 -1.45 2.09 -11.06
C PHE A 78 -0.52 2.19 -12.27
N ASP A 79 0.67 1.59 -12.19
CA ASP A 79 1.59 1.47 -13.33
C ASP A 79 0.96 0.64 -14.46
N GLU A 80 0.16 -0.38 -14.17
CA GLU A 80 -0.52 -1.18 -15.21
C GLU A 80 -1.64 -0.41 -15.92
N MET A 81 -2.39 0.42 -15.19
CA MET A 81 -3.50 1.20 -15.75
C MET A 81 -3.05 2.48 -16.47
N HIS A 82 -2.00 3.13 -15.97
CA HIS A 82 -1.60 4.48 -16.37
C HIS A 82 -0.12 4.63 -16.67
N GLY A 83 0.69 3.61 -16.40
CA GLY A 83 2.08 3.60 -16.84
C GLY A 83 2.09 3.51 -18.35
N GLU A 84 2.50 4.61 -18.99
CA GLU A 84 2.93 4.59 -20.39
C GLU A 84 3.98 3.49 -20.54
N LEU A 85 3.66 2.48 -21.35
CA LEU A 85 4.62 1.61 -21.99
C LEU A 85 5.36 2.37 -23.11
#